data_AF-T1CJP8-F1
#
_entry.id   AF-T1CJP8-F1
#
_cell.length_a   1.000
_cell.length_b   1.000
_cell.length_c   1.000
_cell.angle_alpha   90.00
_cell.angle_beta   90.00
_cell.angle_gamma   90.00
#
_symmetry.space_group_name_H-M   'P 1'
#
loop_
_entity.id
_entity.type
_entity.pdbx_description
1 polymer ?
#
loop_
_entity_poly.entity_id
_entity_poly.type
_entity_poly.pdbx_seq_one_letter_code
_entity_poly.pdbx_strand_id
1 'polypeptide(L)'
;MPAPLRITSEKFGALPIVNHFLARLRLLARLSRGLPSTEAALTFEKVLGVLLRNLILDRGPIYGTEAWVLPFSPDLLDLTPEEVRLLNDDRGGRALEALFDADRASLLTSVLIDAIEEFGLDLSELHNDSTSVTFTGAYPEANGGLL
;
A
#
# COMPACT_ATOMS: atom_id res chain seq x y z
N MET A 1 37.71 22.15 -7.94
CA MET A 1 36.90 21.89 -9.15
C MET A 1 35.52 21.46 -8.70
N PRO A 2 34.42 21.97 -9.28
CA PRO A 2 33.09 21.45 -8.95
C PRO A 2 33.02 19.96 -9.34
N ALA A 3 32.22 19.19 -8.60
CA ALA A 3 31.97 17.80 -8.93
C ALA A 3 31.38 17.68 -10.35
N PRO A 4 31.69 16.60 -11.10
CA PRO A 4 31.15 16.41 -12.44
C PRO A 4 29.62 16.34 -12.41
N LEU A 5 28.98 17.02 -13.37
CA LEU A 5 27.53 16.95 -13.55
C LEU A 5 27.14 15.54 -14.01
N ARG A 6 26.11 14.96 -13.38
CA ARG A 6 25.58 13.64 -13.72
C ARG A 6 24.16 13.79 -14.24
N ILE A 7 23.88 13.16 -15.39
CA ILE A 7 22.51 13.03 -15.91
C ILE A 7 21.89 11.80 -15.26
N THR A 8 20.67 11.95 -14.72
CA THR A 8 19.83 10.86 -14.22
C THR A 8 18.53 10.83 -15.02
N SER A 9 17.98 9.62 -15.17
CA SER A 9 16.67 9.41 -15.79
C SER A 9 15.79 8.72 -14.76
N GLU A 10 14.61 9.26 -14.51
CA GLU A 10 13.65 8.74 -13.54
C GLU A 10 12.29 8.56 -14.21
N LYS A 11 11.60 7.47 -13.88
CA LYS A 11 10.21 7.23 -14.27
C LYS A 11 9.31 7.92 -13.25
N PHE A 12 8.29 8.62 -13.73
CA PHE A 12 7.21 9.14 -12.88
C PHE A 12 5.92 8.34 -13.07
N GLY A 13 5.58 7.98 -14.31
CA GLY A 13 4.32 7.32 -14.63
C GLY A 13 3.12 8.11 -14.08
N ALA A 14 2.11 7.39 -13.55
CA ALA A 14 0.97 8.01 -12.89
C ALA A 14 1.14 8.16 -11.37
N LEU A 15 2.33 7.90 -10.80
CA LEU A 15 2.57 8.06 -9.37
C LEU A 15 2.23 9.45 -8.84
N PRO A 16 2.54 10.58 -9.52
CA PRO A 16 2.17 11.89 -9.00
C PRO A 16 0.66 12.06 -8.79
N ILE A 17 -0.16 11.48 -9.68
CA ILE A 17 -1.62 11.51 -9.58
C ILE A 17 -2.07 10.61 -8.42
N VAL A 18 -1.55 9.39 -8.33
CA VAL A 18 -1.86 8.47 -7.22
C VAL A 18 -1.49 9.12 -5.88
N ASN A 19 -0.28 9.64 -5.76
CA ASN A 19 0.22 10.31 -4.56
C ASN A 19 -0.64 11.50 -4.15
N HIS A 20 -1.12 12.30 -5.12
CA HIS A 20 -2.03 13.40 -4.83
C HIS A 20 -3.28 12.92 -4.08
N PHE A 21 -3.92 11.83 -4.53
CA PHE A 21 -5.11 11.30 -3.86
C PHE A 21 -4.78 10.57 -2.55
N LEU A 22 -3.68 9.81 -2.49
CA LEU A 22 -3.25 9.15 -1.25
C LEU A 22 -2.94 10.17 -0.14
N ALA A 23 -2.34 11.31 -0.49
CA ALA A 23 -2.06 12.39 0.45
C ALA A 23 -3.34 13.07 0.95
N ARG A 24 -4.30 13.35 0.05
CA ARG A 24 -5.61 13.93 0.40
C ARG A 24 -6.43 13.01 1.30
N LEU A 25 -6.36 11.70 1.06
CA LEU A 25 -6.94 10.66 1.91
C LEU A 25 -6.15 10.40 3.20
N ARG A 26 -4.99 11.06 3.39
CA ARG A 26 -4.09 10.88 4.53
C ARG A 26 -3.74 9.40 4.79
N LEU A 27 -3.69 8.60 3.73
CA LEU A 27 -3.77 7.15 3.85
C LEU A 27 -2.60 6.56 4.64
N LEU A 28 -1.37 7.01 4.39
CA LEU A 28 -0.20 6.55 5.14
C LEU A 28 -0.32 6.88 6.64
N ALA A 29 -0.91 8.02 6.99
CA ALA A 29 -1.14 8.38 8.39
C ALA A 29 -2.24 7.50 9.04
N ARG A 30 -3.24 7.07 8.28
CA ARG A 30 -4.26 6.10 8.76
C ARG A 30 -3.65 4.72 8.97
N LEU A 31 -2.84 4.25 8.02
CA LEU A 31 -2.10 3.00 8.14
C LEU A 31 -1.17 3.03 9.37
N SER A 32 -0.36 4.08 9.52
CA SER A 32 0.55 4.24 10.66
C SER A 32 -0.15 4.18 12.02
N ARG A 33 -1.38 4.69 12.12
CA ARG A 33 -2.18 4.65 13.36
C ARG A 33 -2.90 3.32 13.58
N GLY A 34 -3.31 2.65 12.51
CA GLY A 34 -4.07 1.40 12.56
C GLY A 34 -3.20 0.15 12.67
N LEU A 35 -1.92 0.24 12.30
CA LEU A 35 -0.98 -0.86 12.33
C LEU A 35 -0.18 -0.89 13.64
N PRO A 36 0.30 -2.07 14.08
CA PRO A 36 1.25 -2.14 15.18
C PRO A 36 2.55 -1.41 14.82
N SER A 37 3.15 -0.74 15.81
CA SER A 37 4.48 -0.16 15.67
C SER A 37 5.53 -1.26 15.41
N THR A 38 6.57 -0.91 14.65
CA THR A 38 7.69 -1.80 14.36
C THR A 38 9.01 -1.09 14.62
N GLU A 39 10.01 -1.82 15.11
CA GLU A 39 11.39 -1.33 15.22
C GLU A 39 12.16 -1.45 13.90
N ALA A 40 11.53 -2.00 12.85
CA ALA A 40 12.14 -2.11 11.54
C ALA A 40 12.41 -0.72 10.93
N ALA A 41 13.59 -0.56 10.34
CA ALA A 41 13.98 0.69 9.67
C ALA A 41 13.04 1.07 8.51
N LEU A 42 12.38 0.08 7.89
CA LEU A 42 11.31 0.30 6.92
C LEU A 42 9.98 -0.13 7.55
N THR A 43 9.11 0.84 7.80
CA THR A 43 7.85 0.65 8.53
C THR A 43 6.76 -0.02 7.69
N PHE A 44 5.76 -0.63 8.34
CA PHE A 44 4.71 -1.37 7.66
C PHE A 44 3.86 -0.48 6.75
N GLU A 45 3.51 0.73 7.19
CA GLU A 45 2.74 1.69 6.38
C GLU A 45 3.47 2.13 5.11
N LYS A 46 4.81 2.21 5.16
CA LYS A 46 5.63 2.52 3.99
C LYS A 46 5.64 1.34 3.01
N VAL A 47 5.84 0.11 3.49
CA VAL A 47 5.77 -1.10 2.66
C VAL A 47 4.40 -1.23 2.00
N LEU A 48 3.31 -1.09 2.77
CA LEU A 48 1.95 -1.14 2.24
C LEU A 48 1.66 0.01 1.27
N GLY A 49 2.22 1.19 1.53
CA GLY A 49 2.16 2.33 0.62
C GLY A 49 2.79 2.05 -0.75
N VAL A 50 3.88 1.28 -0.79
CA VAL A 50 4.50 0.81 -2.04
C VAL A 50 3.61 -0.24 -2.72
N LEU A 51 3.15 -1.24 -1.97
CA LEU A 51 2.29 -2.31 -2.51
C LEU A 51 0.99 -1.76 -3.10
N LEU A 52 0.37 -0.78 -2.45
CA LEU A 52 -0.84 -0.14 -2.96
C LEU A 52 -0.59 0.59 -4.28
N ARG A 53 0.52 1.32 -4.39
CA ARG A 53 0.90 2.01 -5.63
C ARG A 53 1.18 1.01 -6.75
N ASN A 54 1.86 -0.10 -6.43
CA ASN A 54 2.04 -1.21 -7.38
C ASN A 54 0.70 -1.79 -7.82
N LEU A 55 -0.22 -2.07 -6.88
CA LEU A 55 -1.55 -2.60 -7.14
C LEU A 55 -2.40 -1.68 -8.05
N ILE A 56 -2.30 -0.37 -7.87
CA ILE A 56 -3.02 0.60 -8.70
C ILE A 56 -2.43 0.67 -10.12
N LEU A 57 -1.10 0.67 -10.24
CA LEU A 57 -0.43 0.99 -11.50
C LEU A 57 -0.14 -0.23 -12.38
N ASP A 58 0.46 -1.28 -11.82
CA ASP A 58 1.01 -2.40 -12.60
C ASP A 58 0.48 -3.77 -12.15
N ARG A 59 -0.08 -3.89 -10.95
CA ARG A 59 -0.60 -5.14 -10.35
C ARG A 59 0.44 -6.26 -10.38
N GLY A 60 1.69 -5.90 -10.10
CA GLY A 60 2.80 -6.83 -10.08
C GLY A 60 2.73 -7.78 -8.89
N PRO A 61 3.42 -8.93 -8.97
CA PRO A 61 3.55 -9.82 -7.82
C PRO A 61 4.44 -9.20 -6.75
N ILE A 62 4.20 -9.56 -5.48
CA ILE A 62 4.96 -9.03 -4.32
C ILE A 62 6.47 -9.31 -4.44
N TYR A 63 6.87 -10.47 -4.96
CA TYR A 63 8.28 -10.80 -5.22
C TYR A 63 8.94 -9.94 -6.29
N GLY A 64 8.16 -9.23 -7.12
CA GLY A 64 8.65 -8.30 -8.12
C GLY A 64 8.76 -6.85 -7.63
N THR A 65 8.39 -6.56 -6.38
CA THR A 65 8.27 -5.17 -5.91
C THR A 65 9.61 -4.44 -5.86
N GLU A 66 10.71 -5.12 -5.50
CA GLU A 66 12.06 -4.53 -5.52
C GLU A 66 12.44 -4.04 -6.93
N ALA A 67 12.31 -4.91 -7.94
CA ALA A 67 12.58 -4.54 -9.32
C ALA A 67 11.64 -3.45 -9.84
N TRP A 68 10.39 -3.45 -9.36
CA TRP A 68 9.37 -2.48 -9.75
C TRP A 68 9.69 -1.05 -9.27
N VAL A 69 10.26 -0.88 -8.08
CA VAL A 69 10.56 0.46 -7.53
C VAL A 69 11.80 1.11 -8.15
N LEU A 70 12.77 0.34 -8.64
CA LEU A 70 14.07 0.85 -9.12
C LEU A 70 14.00 1.98 -10.16
N PRO A 71 13.07 1.98 -11.13
CA PRO A 71 13.01 3.05 -12.13
C PRO A 71 12.47 4.38 -11.60
N PHE A 72 11.79 4.38 -10.44
CA PHE A 72 11.15 5.55 -9.86
C PHE A 72 12.10 6.27 -8.90
N SER A 73 11.91 7.60 -8.76
CA SER A 73 12.58 8.34 -7.69
C SER A 73 12.07 7.87 -6.31
N PRO A 74 12.93 7.60 -5.30
CA PRO A 74 12.51 7.12 -3.98
C PRO A 74 11.45 8.03 -3.31
N ASP A 75 11.58 9.34 -3.49
CA ASP A 75 10.68 10.35 -2.91
C ASP A 75 9.24 10.21 -3.44
N LEU A 76 9.05 9.69 -4.65
CA LEU A 76 7.71 9.41 -5.19
C LEU A 76 7.01 8.23 -4.51
N LEU A 77 7.75 7.44 -3.74
CA LEU A 77 7.24 6.28 -3.01
C LEU A 77 7.24 6.52 -1.48
N ASP A 78 7.49 7.76 -1.03
CA ASP A 78 7.69 8.12 0.38
C ASP A 78 8.84 7.33 1.05
N LEU A 79 9.87 6.98 0.27
CA LEU A 79 11.03 6.22 0.71
C LEU A 79 12.32 7.02 0.58
N THR A 80 13.26 6.75 1.47
CA THR A 80 14.67 7.13 1.31
C THR A 80 15.40 6.13 0.40
N PRO A 81 16.56 6.48 -0.18
CA PRO A 81 17.39 5.53 -0.92
C PRO A 81 17.79 4.31 -0.09
N GLU A 82 17.97 4.46 1.22
CA GLU A 82 18.24 3.38 2.18
C GLU A 82 17.07 2.43 2.30
N GLU A 83 15.87 2.98 2.44
CA GLU A 83 14.62 2.23 2.56
C GLU A 83 14.28 1.46 1.29
N VAL A 84 14.57 2.00 0.10
CA VAL A 84 14.43 1.28 -1.17
C VAL A 84 15.24 -0.02 -1.17
N ARG A 85 16.47 0.01 -0.63
CA ARG A 85 17.34 -1.19 -0.53
C ARG A 85 16.85 -2.22 0.49
N LEU A 86 15.94 -1.85 1.38
CA LEU A 86 15.34 -2.76 2.35
C LEU A 86 14.10 -3.45 1.79
N LEU A 87 13.51 -2.95 0.70
CA LEU A 87 12.27 -3.49 0.17
C LEU A 87 12.48 -4.91 -0.38
N ASN A 88 11.68 -5.86 0.11
CA ASN A 88 11.61 -7.22 -0.41
C ASN A 88 10.24 -7.83 -0.07
N ASP A 89 9.98 -9.00 -0.64
CA ASP A 89 8.73 -9.73 -0.48
C ASP A 89 8.49 -10.21 0.94
N ASP A 90 9.53 -10.61 1.67
CA ASP A 90 9.44 -10.98 3.09
C ASP A 90 8.92 -9.81 3.95
N ARG A 91 9.40 -8.58 3.72
CA ARG A 91 8.83 -7.38 4.36
C ARG A 91 7.42 -7.09 3.86
N GLY A 92 7.14 -7.31 2.58
CA GLY A 92 5.80 -7.23 1.99
C GLY A 92 4.80 -8.15 2.69
N GLY A 93 5.18 -9.41 2.88
CA GLY A 93 4.39 -10.43 3.58
C GLY A 93 4.12 -10.04 5.03
N ARG A 94 5.15 -9.66 5.78
CA ARG A 94 4.98 -9.19 7.18
C ARG A 94 4.11 -7.95 7.30
N ALA A 95 4.21 -7.01 6.37
CA ALA A 95 3.36 -5.82 6.38
C ALA A 95 1.88 -6.16 6.09
N LEU A 96 1.63 -7.12 5.20
CA LEU A 96 0.30 -7.64 4.93
C LEU A 96 -0.25 -8.45 6.10
N GLU A 97 0.58 -9.23 6.78
CA GLU A 97 0.24 -9.94 8.02
C GLU A 97 -0.13 -8.96 9.13
N ALA A 98 0.67 -7.91 9.34
CA ALA A 98 0.36 -6.84 10.29
C ALA A 98 -0.96 -6.12 9.96
N LEU A 99 -1.26 -5.91 8.67
CA LEU A 99 -2.55 -5.38 8.23
C LEU A 99 -3.69 -6.37 8.46
N PHE A 100 -3.42 -7.66 8.32
CA PHE A 100 -4.39 -8.70 8.61
C PHE A 100 -4.73 -8.71 10.11
N ASP A 101 -3.75 -8.64 10.99
CA ASP A 101 -4.02 -8.68 12.44
C ASP A 101 -4.59 -7.36 12.99
N ALA A 102 -4.52 -6.27 12.23
CA ALA A 102 -5.08 -4.98 12.62
C ALA A 102 -6.62 -4.98 12.64
N ASP A 103 -7.22 -4.01 13.36
CA ASP A 103 -8.64 -3.70 13.26
C ASP A 103 -8.95 -3.04 11.91
N ARG A 104 -9.05 -3.88 10.87
CA ARG A 104 -9.31 -3.47 9.49
C ARG A 104 -10.65 -2.77 9.33
N ALA A 105 -11.65 -3.10 10.15
CA ALA A 105 -12.97 -2.49 10.08
C ALA A 105 -12.90 -1.02 10.49
N SER A 106 -12.23 -0.73 11.61
CA SER A 106 -11.99 0.65 12.06
C SER A 106 -11.08 1.41 11.10
N LEU A 107 -10.01 0.77 10.61
CA LEU A 107 -9.11 1.39 9.63
C LEU A 107 -9.86 1.77 8.35
N LEU A 108 -10.62 0.85 7.75
CA LEU A 108 -11.42 1.10 6.55
C LEU A 108 -12.43 2.21 6.79
N THR A 109 -13.14 2.18 7.92
CA THR A 109 -14.09 3.22 8.30
C THR A 109 -13.43 4.60 8.37
N SER A 110 -12.23 4.68 8.94
CA SER A 110 -11.49 5.95 9.03
C SER A 110 -11.08 6.50 7.67
N VAL A 111 -10.72 5.64 6.72
CA VAL A 111 -10.39 6.03 5.35
C VAL A 111 -11.64 6.47 4.59
N LEU A 112 -12.76 5.78 4.79
CA LEU A 112 -14.05 6.16 4.19
C LEU A 112 -14.52 7.52 4.70
N ILE A 113 -14.45 7.79 6.00
CA ILE A 113 -14.79 9.10 6.57
C ILE A 113 -13.94 10.20 5.93
N ASP A 114 -12.62 10.00 5.85
CA ASP A 114 -11.73 10.95 5.18
C ASP A 114 -12.12 11.17 3.71
N ALA A 115 -12.46 10.11 2.98
CA ALA A 115 -12.89 10.22 1.59
C ALA A 115 -14.21 11.01 1.45
N ILE A 116 -15.18 10.75 2.32
CA ILE A 116 -16.48 11.42 2.32
C ILE A 116 -16.30 12.92 2.56
N GLU A 117 -15.53 13.28 3.60
CA GLU A 117 -15.29 14.68 3.96
C GLU A 117 -14.45 15.40 2.89
N GLU A 118 -13.38 14.78 2.40
CA GLU A 118 -12.43 15.38 1.45
C GLU A 118 -13.03 15.59 0.04
N PHE A 119 -13.93 14.70 -0.38
CA PHE A 119 -14.51 14.73 -1.72
C PHE A 119 -15.99 15.12 -1.75
N GLY A 120 -16.61 15.37 -0.58
CA GLY A 120 -18.02 15.73 -0.49
C GLY A 120 -18.93 14.66 -1.08
N LEU A 121 -18.65 13.39 -0.77
CA LEU A 121 -19.39 12.27 -1.34
C LEU A 121 -20.84 12.26 -0.84
N ASP A 122 -21.79 12.11 -1.76
CA ASP A 122 -23.19 11.93 -1.41
C ASP A 122 -23.40 10.51 -0.85
N LEU A 123 -24.05 10.43 0.31
CA LEU A 123 -24.33 9.18 1.02
C LEU A 123 -25.80 8.79 0.95
N SER A 124 -26.63 9.48 0.16
CA SER A 124 -28.03 9.11 -0.04
C SER A 124 -28.17 7.71 -0.64
N GLU A 125 -27.20 7.29 -1.45
CA GLU A 125 -27.11 5.96 -2.04
C GLU A 125 -25.71 5.39 -1.82
N LEU A 126 -25.65 4.23 -1.15
CA LEU A 126 -24.41 3.51 -0.90
C LEU A 126 -24.42 2.21 -1.70
N HIS A 127 -23.59 2.14 -2.75
CA HIS A 127 -23.33 0.92 -3.48
C HIS A 127 -22.04 0.28 -2.98
N ASN A 128 -22.14 -0.90 -2.38
CA ASN A 128 -20.99 -1.74 -2.10
C ASN A 128 -20.99 -2.92 -3.07
N ASP A 129 -20.30 -2.75 -4.21
CA ASP A 129 -20.04 -3.86 -5.14
C ASP A 129 -18.82 -4.65 -4.66
N SER A 130 -19.02 -5.48 -3.64
CA SER A 130 -17.99 -6.40 -3.19
C SER A 130 -17.98 -7.62 -4.11
N THR A 131 -17.12 -7.63 -5.13
CA THR A 131 -16.83 -8.84 -5.90
C THR A 131 -16.33 -9.92 -4.94
N SER A 132 -17.17 -10.90 -4.65
CA SER A 132 -16.82 -12.03 -3.79
C SER A 132 -15.96 -13.01 -4.60
N VAL A 133 -14.78 -13.38 -4.08
CA VAL A 133 -13.97 -14.46 -4.65
C VAL A 133 -14.34 -15.77 -3.96
N THR A 134 -14.90 -16.70 -4.74
CA THR A 134 -15.20 -18.06 -4.29
C THR A 134 -14.00 -18.98 -4.57
N PHE A 135 -13.57 -19.75 -3.58
CA PHE A 135 -12.49 -20.72 -3.73
C PHE A 135 -13.05 -22.10 -4.13
N THR A 136 -12.44 -22.76 -5.12
CA THR A 136 -12.77 -24.13 -5.52
C THR A 136 -11.51 -25.00 -5.59
N GLY A 137 -11.52 -26.13 -4.86
CA GLY A 137 -10.45 -27.12 -4.80
C GLY A 137 -10.90 -28.36 -4.00
N ALA A 138 -10.11 -29.44 -4.00
CA ALA A 138 -10.39 -30.63 -3.19
C ALA A 138 -9.91 -30.40 -1.76
N TYR A 139 -10.83 -30.01 -0.88
CA TYR A 139 -10.57 -29.80 0.54
C TYR A 139 -11.26 -30.88 1.37
N PRO A 140 -10.74 -32.11 1.41
CA PRO A 140 -11.40 -33.23 2.08
C PRO A 140 -11.61 -33.00 3.59
N GLU A 141 -10.79 -32.14 4.21
CA GLU A 141 -10.82 -31.86 5.65
C GLU A 141 -11.24 -30.42 5.99
N ALA A 142 -11.66 -29.59 5.01
CA ALA A 142 -12.14 -28.25 5.33
C ALA A 142 -13.59 -28.32 5.84
N ASN A 143 -13.79 -27.97 7.09
CA ASN A 143 -15.12 -27.99 7.74
C ASN A 143 -15.83 -26.62 7.75
N GLY A 144 -15.18 -25.56 7.23
CA GLY A 144 -15.76 -24.21 7.19
C GLY A 144 -16.14 -23.62 8.55
N GLY A 145 -15.64 -24.20 9.65
CA GLY A 145 -15.93 -23.73 11.01
C GLY A 145 -15.16 -22.45 11.31
N LEU A 146 -15.89 -21.37 11.59
CA LEU A 146 -15.35 -20.22 12.31
C LEU A 146 -15.32 -20.58 13.80
N LEU A 147 -14.15 -20.98 14.31
CA LEU A 147 -13.85 -20.97 15.74
C LEU A 147 -12.59 -20.13 15.96
#